data_AF-A0A0J7N1A3-F1
#
_entry.id   AF-A0A0J7N1A3-F1
#
_cell.length_a   1.000
_cell.length_b   1.000
_cell.length_c   1.000
_cell.angle_alpha   90.00
_cell.angle_beta   90.00
_cell.angle_gamma   90.00
#
_symmetry.space_group_name_H-M   'P 1'
#
loop_
_entity.id
_entity.type
_entity.pdbx_description
1 polymer ?
#
loop_
_entity_poly.entity_id
_entity_poly.type
_entity_poly.pdbx_seq_one_letter_code
_entity_poly.pdbx_strand_id
1 'polypeptide(L)'
;MVLGGTQEGLRYEQCALCETRWHKVRSICPECFGSEHLDYWSIEEKMSAIEIESCGDCKTYSKLFRLDRDPHHELCSDDLASVVLDALVEEKGFVRRTVNPFALPFPVSID
;
A
#
# COMPACT_ATOMS: atom_id res chain seq x y z
N MET A 1 6.28 -0.54 -2.07
CA MET A 1 7.32 -0.80 -1.05
C MET A 1 8.33 0.34 -0.99
N VAL A 2 8.92 0.60 0.18
CA VAL A 2 10.11 1.47 0.36
C VAL A 2 11.29 0.57 0.73
N LEU A 3 12.41 0.72 0.02
CA LEU A 3 13.61 -0.09 0.24
C LEU A 3 14.49 0.49 1.35
N GLY A 4 15.27 -0.38 2.01
CA GLY A 4 16.34 -0.02 2.96
C GLY A 4 17.75 -0.21 2.38
N GLY A 5 18.77 -0.13 3.24
CA GLY A 5 20.16 -0.40 2.87
C GLY A 5 20.73 0.58 1.85
N THR A 6 21.44 0.10 0.83
CA THR A 6 22.04 0.96 -0.22
C THR A 6 21.00 1.63 -1.12
N GLN A 7 19.74 1.21 -1.05
CA GLN A 7 18.61 1.74 -1.80
C GLN A 7 17.62 2.46 -0.89
N GLU A 8 18.08 2.88 0.30
CA GLU A 8 17.23 3.46 1.33
C GLU A 8 16.37 4.61 0.80
N GLY A 9 15.08 4.52 1.11
CA GLY A 9 14.11 5.55 0.76
C GLY A 9 13.65 5.53 -0.69
N LEU A 10 14.16 4.63 -1.56
CA LEU A 10 13.59 4.43 -2.89
C LEU A 10 12.26 3.68 -2.80
N ARG A 11 11.25 4.17 -3.53
CA ARG A 11 9.92 3.54 -3.60
C ARG A 11 9.76 2.77 -4.91
N TYR A 12 9.25 1.55 -4.79
CA TYR A 12 8.93 0.67 -5.91
C TYR A 12 7.50 0.15 -5.77
N GLU A 13 6.80 0.04 -6.89
CA GLU A 13 5.60 -0.77 -7.00
C GLU A 13 6.00 -2.19 -7.42
N GLN A 14 5.17 -3.19 -7.07
CA GLN A 14 5.37 -4.58 -7.50
C GLN A 14 4.08 -5.11 -8.11
N CYS A 15 4.19 -5.77 -9.27
CA CYS A 15 3.09 -6.52 -9.83
C CYS A 15 2.78 -7.73 -8.94
N ALA A 16 1.55 -7.86 -8.46
CA ALA A 16 1.12 -8.99 -7.63
C ALA A 16 1.06 -10.33 -8.40
N LEU A 17 1.20 -10.32 -9.74
CA LEU A 17 1.15 -11.52 -10.57
C LEU A 17 2.55 -12.03 -10.96
N CYS A 18 3.41 -11.15 -11.48
CA CYS A 18 4.72 -11.54 -12.01
C CYS A 18 5.90 -10.97 -11.22
N GLU A 19 5.62 -10.30 -10.10
CA GLU A 19 6.62 -9.73 -9.18
C GLU A 19 7.58 -8.71 -9.79
N THR A 20 7.33 -8.26 -11.03
CA THR A 20 8.11 -7.19 -11.64
C THR A 20 7.98 -5.92 -10.82
N ARG A 21 9.11 -5.26 -10.57
CA ARG A 21 9.20 -4.03 -9.78
C ARG A 21 9.57 -2.85 -10.66
N TRP A 22 8.96 -1.70 -10.42
CA TRP A 22 9.33 -0.45 -11.09
C TRP A 22 9.40 0.71 -10.11
N HIS A 23 10.39 1.58 -10.32
CA HIS A 23 10.58 2.74 -9.48
C HIS A 23 9.40 3.71 -9.62
N LYS A 24 8.97 4.28 -8.49
CA LYS A 24 7.92 5.29 -8.46
C LYS A 24 8.32 6.38 -7.47
N VAL A 25 8.26 7.63 -7.92
CA VAL A 25 8.61 8.80 -7.10
C VAL A 25 7.73 8.84 -5.86
N ARG A 26 8.34 9.11 -4.70
CA ARG A 26 7.65 9.24 -3.42
C ARG A 26 6.80 10.50 -3.36
N SER A 27 5.84 10.50 -2.44
CA SER A 27 4.97 11.66 -2.22
C SER A 27 4.19 12.08 -3.47
N ILE A 28 3.91 11.13 -4.36
CA ILE A 28 3.08 11.31 -5.55
C ILE A 28 2.13 10.12 -5.64
N CYS A 29 0.83 10.39 -5.77
CA CYS A 29 -0.18 9.38 -6.00
C CYS A 29 0.14 8.60 -7.28
N PRO A 30 0.19 7.26 -7.24
CA PRO A 30 0.46 6.49 -8.45
C PRO A 30 -0.68 6.52 -9.48
N GLU A 31 -1.88 7.00 -9.10
CA GLU A 31 -3.10 7.01 -9.92
C GLU A 31 -3.30 8.36 -10.62
N CYS A 32 -3.59 9.40 -9.83
CA CYS A 32 -3.88 10.73 -10.38
C CYS A 32 -2.64 11.62 -10.52
N PHE A 33 -1.47 11.16 -10.03
CA PHE A 33 -0.21 11.92 -10.04
C PHE A 33 -0.21 13.22 -9.21
N GLY A 34 -1.24 13.44 -8.39
CA GLY A 34 -1.27 14.51 -7.39
C GLY A 34 -0.34 14.21 -6.20
N SER A 35 0.06 15.26 -5.48
CA SER A 35 0.99 15.18 -4.33
C SER A 35 0.50 15.86 -3.06
N GLU A 36 -0.60 16.63 -3.13
CA GLU A 36 -1.02 17.50 -2.03
C GLU A 36 -1.75 16.74 -0.92
N HIS A 37 -2.60 15.78 -1.29
CA HIS A 37 -3.48 15.08 -0.36
C HIS A 37 -3.07 13.62 -0.19
N LEU A 38 -1.84 13.37 0.26
CA LEU A 38 -1.37 12.02 0.58
C LEU A 38 -1.30 11.81 2.09
N ASP A 39 -1.97 10.76 2.56
CA ASP A 39 -2.01 10.36 3.96
C ASP A 39 -1.51 8.91 4.14
N TYR A 40 -1.00 8.62 5.34
CA TYR A 40 -0.48 7.31 5.72
C TYR A 40 -1.22 6.74 6.94
N TRP A 41 -1.64 5.48 6.85
CA TRP A 41 -2.43 4.81 7.88
C TRP A 41 -1.72 3.55 8.39
N SER A 42 -1.84 3.29 9.70
CA SER A 42 -1.36 2.07 10.37
C SER A 42 -2.25 1.78 11.58
N ILE A 43 -2.26 0.54 12.07
CA ILE A 43 -3.20 0.12 13.12
C ILE A 43 -2.81 0.70 14.49
N GLU A 44 -1.55 0.62 14.91
CA GLU A 44 -1.17 1.07 16.28
C GLU A 44 0.24 1.70 16.42
N GLU A 45 1.13 1.51 15.45
CA GLU A 45 2.54 1.93 15.57
C GLU A 45 2.89 3.10 14.64
N LYS A 46 3.45 4.19 15.20
CA LYS A 46 3.98 5.34 14.44
C LYS A 46 5.09 4.97 13.42
N MET A 47 5.59 3.73 13.46
CA MET A 47 6.63 3.19 12.58
C MET A 47 6.28 1.77 12.10
N SER A 48 5.01 1.48 11.81
CA SER A 48 4.58 0.17 11.30
C SER A 48 5.33 -0.23 10.01
N ALA A 49 5.72 -1.49 9.89
CA ALA A 49 6.36 -1.99 8.68
C ALA A 49 5.36 -2.15 7.50
N ILE A 50 4.05 -2.17 7.80
CA ILE A 50 2.97 -2.14 6.81
C ILE A 50 2.10 -0.91 7.07
N GLU A 51 1.97 -0.05 6.06
CA GLU A 51 1.15 1.15 6.06
C GLU A 51 0.16 1.10 4.88
N ILE A 52 -0.85 1.95 4.88
CA ILE A 52 -1.59 2.32 3.66
C ILE A 52 -1.18 3.74 3.26
N GLU A 53 -0.82 3.95 1.99
CA GLU A 53 -0.74 5.28 1.36
C GLU A 53 -2.09 5.54 0.66
N SER A 54 -2.81 6.59 1.07
CA SER A 54 -4.08 6.99 0.48
C SER A 54 -3.99 8.36 -0.19
N CYS A 55 -4.76 8.57 -1.26
CA CYS A 55 -4.85 9.85 -1.95
C CYS A 55 -6.23 10.47 -1.78
N GLY A 56 -6.30 11.63 -1.14
CA GLY A 56 -7.53 12.42 -0.93
C GLY A 56 -8.15 12.94 -2.22
N ASP A 57 -7.35 13.17 -3.28
CA ASP A 57 -7.81 13.69 -4.57
C ASP A 57 -8.63 12.67 -5.37
N CYS A 58 -8.12 11.44 -5.50
CA CYS A 58 -8.78 10.38 -6.28
C CYS A 58 -9.46 9.31 -5.42
N LYS A 59 -9.39 9.44 -4.08
CA LYS A 59 -9.95 8.50 -3.11
C LYS A 59 -9.51 7.04 -3.31
N THR A 60 -8.30 6.84 -3.83
CA THR A 60 -7.69 5.50 -3.92
C THR A 60 -6.62 5.30 -2.86
N TYR A 61 -6.32 4.04 -2.55
CA TYR A 61 -5.23 3.67 -1.66
C TYR A 61 -4.44 2.47 -2.16
N SER A 62 -3.22 2.30 -1.63
CA SER A 62 -2.38 1.11 -1.83
C SER A 62 -1.59 0.82 -0.55
N LYS A 63 -1.35 -0.46 -0.26
CA LYS A 63 -0.47 -0.82 0.86
C LYS A 63 0.98 -0.49 0.55
N LEU A 64 1.66 0.07 1.55
CA LEU A 64 3.05 0.44 1.52
C LEU A 64 3.83 -0.43 2.52
N PHE A 65 4.62 -1.34 1.98
CA PHE A 65 5.55 -2.18 2.75
C PHE A 65 6.88 -1.43 2.94
N ARG A 66 7.27 -1.24 4.19
CA ARG A 66 8.47 -0.50 4.62
C ARG A 66 9.61 -1.47 4.90
N LEU A 67 10.28 -1.89 3.83
CA LEU A 67 11.43 -2.82 3.92
C LEU A 67 12.66 -2.17 4.56
N ASP A 68 12.64 -0.84 4.68
CA ASP A 68 13.58 -0.07 5.51
C ASP A 68 13.36 -0.28 7.02
N ARG A 69 12.19 -0.78 7.43
CA ARG A 69 11.83 -1.07 8.83
C ARG A 69 11.84 -2.57 9.13
N ASP A 70 11.27 -3.37 8.23
CA ASP A 70 11.36 -4.84 8.27
C ASP A 70 11.68 -5.40 6.88
N PRO A 71 12.92 -5.88 6.65
CA PRO A 71 13.35 -6.40 5.35
C PRO A 71 12.79 -7.79 5.04
N HIS A 72 12.10 -8.46 5.98
CA HIS A 72 11.61 -9.83 5.81
C HIS A 72 10.19 -9.92 5.24
N HIS A 73 9.53 -8.78 4.97
CA HIS A 73 8.21 -8.78 4.38
C HIS A 73 8.15 -9.42 2.99
N GLU A 74 7.15 -10.28 2.81
CA GLU A 74 6.74 -10.86 1.54
C GLU A 74 5.40 -10.22 1.15
N LEU A 75 5.43 -9.39 0.10
CA LEU A 75 4.33 -8.49 -0.25
C LEU A 75 2.99 -9.21 -0.44
N CYS A 76 2.97 -10.40 -1.04
CA CYS A 76 1.72 -11.07 -1.38
C CYS A 76 1.03 -11.65 -0.13
N SER A 77 1.81 -12.33 0.71
CA SER A 77 1.38 -12.92 1.97
C SER A 77 1.06 -11.85 3.01
N ASP A 78 1.94 -10.86 3.19
CA ASP A 78 1.73 -9.82 4.19
C ASP A 78 0.61 -8.86 3.80
N ASP A 79 0.34 -8.70 2.50
CA ASP A 79 -0.88 -8.04 2.05
C ASP A 79 -2.14 -8.79 2.52
N LEU A 80 -2.18 -10.12 2.40
CA LEU A 80 -3.32 -10.89 2.89
C LEU A 80 -3.42 -10.88 4.42
N ALA A 81 -2.29 -11.00 5.11
CA ALA A 81 -2.23 -11.00 6.58
C ALA A 81 -2.67 -9.66 7.20
N SER A 82 -2.57 -8.56 6.44
CA SER A 82 -2.93 -7.22 6.87
C SER A 82 -4.31 -6.75 6.35
N VAL A 83 -5.22 -7.67 5.99
CA VAL A 83 -6.55 -7.32 5.43
C VAL A 83 -7.40 -6.41 6.32
N VAL A 84 -7.22 -6.48 7.64
CA VAL A 84 -7.92 -5.59 8.59
C VAL A 84 -7.60 -4.10 8.32
N LEU A 85 -6.39 -3.79 7.86
CA LEU A 85 -6.00 -2.42 7.54
C LEU A 85 -6.75 -1.89 6.31
N ASP A 86 -7.06 -2.75 5.34
CA ASP A 86 -7.92 -2.38 4.19
C ASP A 86 -9.31 -1.95 4.68
N ALA A 87 -9.97 -2.79 5.49
CA ALA A 87 -11.31 -2.52 6.01
C ALA A 87 -11.43 -1.16 6.71
N LEU A 88 -10.45 -0.82 7.55
CA LEU A 88 -10.42 0.46 8.28
C LEU A 88 -10.30 1.69 7.37
N VAL A 89 -9.66 1.56 6.22
CA VAL A 89 -9.47 2.65 5.25
C VAL A 89 -10.65 2.69 4.27
N GLU A 90 -11.22 1.55 3.93
CA GLU A 90 -12.45 1.44 3.13
C GLU A 90 -13.65 2.07 3.84
N GLU A 91 -13.79 1.89 5.16
CA GLU A 91 -14.79 2.58 5.99
C GLU A 91 -14.68 4.12 5.91
N LYS A 92 -13.52 4.65 5.53
CA LYS A 92 -13.29 6.10 5.33
C LYS A 92 -13.59 6.56 3.91
N GLY A 93 -14.12 5.68 3.06
CA GLY A 93 -14.53 5.98 1.69
C GLY A 93 -13.40 5.95 0.66
N PHE A 94 -12.31 5.22 0.95
CA PHE A 94 -11.25 4.98 -0.04
C PHE A 94 -11.41 3.62 -0.71
N VAL A 95 -10.97 3.53 -1.97
CA VAL A 95 -11.04 2.30 -2.76
C VAL A 95 -9.65 1.76 -3.03
N ARG A 96 -9.48 0.45 -2.92
CA ARG A 96 -8.20 -0.20 -3.19
C ARG A 96 -7.85 -0.13 -4.67
N ARG A 97 -6.66 0.38 -4.99
CA ARG A 97 -6.13 0.44 -6.37
C ARG A 97 -5.56 -0.90 -6.84
N THR A 98 -5.00 -1.68 -5.92
CA THR A 98 -4.26 -2.90 -6.22
C THR A 98 -5.13 -4.15 -6.06
N VAL A 99 -4.78 -5.21 -6.81
CA VAL A 99 -5.43 -6.52 -6.71
C VAL A 99 -4.43 -7.52 -6.14
N ASN A 100 -4.88 -8.33 -5.18
CA ASN A 100 -4.17 -9.53 -4.75
C ASN A 100 -4.87 -10.77 -5.34
N PRO A 101 -4.21 -11.57 -6.20
CA PRO A 101 -4.85 -12.70 -6.86
C PRO A 101 -5.33 -13.80 -5.90
N PHE A 102 -4.78 -13.86 -4.67
CA PHE A 102 -5.16 -14.86 -3.66
C PHE A 102 -6.31 -14.40 -2.75
N ALA A 103 -6.77 -13.16 -2.90
CA ALA A 103 -7.90 -12.61 -2.13
C ALA A 103 -9.23 -12.68 -2.90
N LEU A 104 -9.32 -13.31 -4.07
CA LEU A 104 -10.56 -13.35 -4.87
C LEU A 104 -11.57 -14.42 -4.37
N PRO A 105 -12.88 -14.14 -4.30
CA PRO A 105 -13.55 -12.89 -4.59
C PRO A 105 -13.67 -12.09 -3.30
N PHE A 106 -12.79 -11.13 -3.05
CA PHE A 106 -13.11 -10.05 -2.12
C PHE A 106 -13.90 -9.00 -2.91
N PRO A 107 -15.23 -8.97 -2.74
CA PRO A 107 -15.93 -7.72 -2.65
C PRO A 107 -16.47 -7.64 -1.23
N VAL A 108 -16.19 -6.55 -0.52
CA VAL A 108 -17.20 -6.07 0.41
C VAL A 108 -17.36 -4.57 0.20
N SER A 109 -17.98 -4.20 -0.92
CA SER A 109 -18.97 -3.13 -0.84
C SER A 109 -20.05 -3.63 0.14
N ILE A 110 -19.94 -3.25 1.41
CA ILE A 110 -21.12 -3.18 2.28
C ILE A 110 -21.82 -1.91 1.84
N ASP A 111 -23.02 -2.08 1.29
CA ASP A 111 -23.95 -0.97 1.05
C ASP A 111 -24.12 -0.08 2.28
#